data_AF-A0A3Q1HGD6-F1
#
_entry.id   AF-A0A3Q1HGD6-F1
#
_cell.length_a   1.000
_cell.length_b   1.000
_cell.length_c   1.000
_cell.angle_alpha   90.00
_cell.angle_beta   90.00
_cell.angle_gamma   90.00
#
_symmetry.space_group_name_H-M   'P 1'
#
loop_
_entity.id
_entity.type
_entity.pdbx_description
1 polymer ?
#
loop_
_entity_poly.entity_id
_entity_poly.type
_entity_poly.pdbx_seq_one_letter_code
_entity_poly.pdbx_strand_id
1 'polypeptide(L)'
;MCGVSSLDESVDVRYGNGAQLQLSPCGCEFTLVKPADPREHPLLPPERVRQRSRFTISTYKELVVAALDFRNKYASHPYLPEELIPPFFSIDSAVQWPESTSYEPEFGPRGETMVRSEDGQAALVLSPSGEEFTVEFTCSLSHNQPHNMQCLGRDADSSQQQGSSLICDSISDHAEEVNQGRRSRRKELAQSRSPQIVSTPEQIYQSTTVVQRHSCCAVAPMWAYPLSLVRLHWTARLSRDVGAEGGSRSSPADIEINTSDTSSEARKSCLPQALSLTCPSPHWHRFKEHSDLPTEPVKIIWCQGVTYRILSGAVPVIEVSPGDGSVIRSNGVLNSYFTHLKPELQSEQVCFIFSSQK
;
A
#
# COMPACT_ATOMS: atom_id res chain seq x y z
N MET A 1 4.39 -20.57 -4.49
CA MET A 1 5.09 -19.27 -4.52
C MET A 1 5.45 -18.91 -3.09
N CYS A 2 6.64 -18.34 -2.88
CA CYS A 2 7.02 -17.75 -1.60
C CYS A 2 7.64 -16.37 -1.86
N GLY A 3 7.21 -15.35 -1.12
CA GLY A 3 7.61 -13.97 -1.28
C GLY A 3 8.25 -13.43 -0.01
N VAL A 4 9.23 -12.55 -0.17
CA VAL A 4 9.88 -11.80 0.92
C VAL A 4 9.77 -10.33 0.57
N SER A 5 9.33 -9.51 1.51
CA SER A 5 9.35 -8.04 1.41
C SER A 5 10.27 -7.47 2.48
N SER A 6 11.18 -6.61 2.06
CA SER A 6 12.16 -5.93 2.92
C SER A 6 11.58 -4.64 3.51
N LEU A 7 12.27 -4.04 4.48
CA LEU A 7 11.86 -2.75 5.06
C LEU A 7 11.85 -1.60 4.04
N ASP A 8 12.72 -1.64 3.04
CA ASP A 8 12.75 -0.68 1.92
C ASP A 8 11.67 -0.96 0.86
N GLU A 9 10.75 -1.90 1.12
CA GLU A 9 9.68 -2.34 0.20
C GLU A 9 10.18 -3.02 -1.08
N SER A 10 11.46 -3.36 -1.18
CA SER A 10 11.93 -4.32 -2.18
C SER A 10 11.31 -5.69 -1.93
N VAL A 11 11.09 -6.44 -3.00
CA VAL A 11 10.42 -7.75 -2.93
C VAL A 11 11.23 -8.80 -3.69
N ASP A 12 11.33 -10.00 -3.13
CA ASP A 12 11.91 -11.18 -3.77
C ASP A 12 10.88 -12.31 -3.75
N VAL A 13 10.49 -12.81 -4.93
CA VAL A 13 9.47 -13.85 -5.09
C VAL A 13 10.08 -15.07 -5.78
N ARG A 14 9.92 -16.24 -5.16
CA ARG A 14 10.18 -17.55 -5.79
C ARG A 14 8.89 -18.21 -6.21
N TYR A 15 8.77 -18.53 -7.49
CA TYR A 15 7.59 -19.16 -8.08
C TYR A 15 7.70 -20.68 -8.05
N GLY A 16 6.56 -21.35 -8.21
CA GLY A 16 6.51 -22.83 -8.20
C GLY A 16 7.25 -23.47 -9.37
N ASN A 17 7.42 -22.75 -10.48
CA ASN A 17 8.19 -23.19 -11.64
C ASN A 17 9.71 -23.03 -11.47
N GLY A 18 10.19 -22.55 -10.32
CA GLY A 18 11.60 -22.29 -10.05
C GLY A 18 12.11 -20.92 -10.48
N ALA A 19 11.29 -20.09 -11.13
CA ALA A 19 11.66 -18.72 -11.44
C ALA A 19 11.79 -17.87 -10.17
N GLN A 20 12.68 -16.89 -10.17
CA GLN A 20 12.86 -15.94 -9.08
C GLN A 20 12.79 -14.50 -9.60
N LEU A 21 11.96 -13.66 -8.99
CA LEU A 21 11.76 -12.28 -9.40
C LEU A 21 12.05 -11.34 -8.24
N GLN A 22 12.94 -10.37 -8.46
CA GLN A 22 13.23 -9.27 -7.55
C GLN A 22 12.62 -7.99 -8.08
N LEU A 23 11.75 -7.36 -7.30
CA LEU A 23 11.19 -6.03 -7.54
C LEU A 23 11.98 -4.99 -6.76
N SER A 24 12.23 -3.85 -7.40
CA SER A 24 12.78 -2.68 -6.73
C SER A 24 11.78 -2.09 -5.72
N PRO A 25 12.26 -1.31 -4.73
CA PRO A 25 11.42 -0.56 -3.79
C PRO A 25 10.28 0.21 -4.43
N CYS A 26 10.49 0.89 -5.56
CA CYS A 26 9.46 1.66 -6.28
C CYS A 26 8.42 0.78 -7.01
N GLY A 27 8.66 -0.53 -7.14
CA GLY A 27 7.89 -1.43 -8.01
C GLY A 27 8.11 -1.23 -9.51
N CYS A 28 8.88 -0.21 -9.90
CA CYS A 28 9.03 0.25 -11.27
C CYS A 28 10.04 -0.55 -12.11
N GLU A 29 10.94 -1.30 -11.48
CA GLU A 29 11.90 -2.19 -12.14
C GLU A 29 11.89 -3.57 -11.50
N PHE A 30 12.21 -4.59 -12.30
CA PHE A 30 12.39 -5.94 -11.80
C PHE A 30 13.59 -6.62 -12.46
N THR A 31 14.12 -7.62 -11.76
CA THR A 31 15.03 -8.62 -12.33
C THR A 31 14.40 -10.00 -12.16
N LEU A 32 14.28 -10.76 -13.25
CA LEU A 32 13.78 -12.12 -13.28
C LEU A 32 14.94 -13.07 -13.61
N VAL A 33 15.16 -14.05 -12.75
CA VAL A 33 16.00 -15.22 -13.02
C VAL A 33 15.09 -16.34 -13.49
N LYS A 34 15.32 -16.85 -14.70
CA LYS A 34 14.56 -17.95 -15.26
C LYS A 34 14.88 -19.26 -14.52
N PRO A 35 13.96 -20.22 -14.51
CA PRO A 35 14.26 -21.55 -13.97
C PRO A 35 15.41 -22.17 -14.75
N ALA A 36 16.31 -22.87 -14.04
CA ALA A 36 17.39 -23.61 -14.67
C ALA A 36 16.81 -24.68 -15.59
N ASP A 37 17.24 -24.73 -16.86
CA ASP A 37 16.92 -25.85 -17.73
C ASP A 37 17.77 -27.06 -17.26
N PRO A 38 17.15 -28.20 -16.90
CA PRO A 38 17.89 -29.41 -16.52
C PRO A 38 18.85 -29.93 -17.59
N ARG A 39 18.71 -29.47 -18.83
CA ARG A 39 19.57 -29.83 -19.97
C ARG A 39 20.76 -28.90 -20.14
N GLU A 40 20.77 -27.75 -19.47
CA GLU A 40 21.88 -26.81 -19.52
C GLU A 40 23.01 -27.22 -18.58
N HIS A 41 24.23 -26.84 -18.94
CA HIS A 41 25.41 -27.16 -18.14
C HIS A 41 25.36 -26.42 -16.79
N PRO A 42 25.63 -27.05 -15.63
CA PRO A 42 25.52 -26.41 -14.31
C PRO A 42 26.40 -25.17 -14.07
N LEU A 43 27.41 -24.96 -14.93
CA LEU A 43 28.27 -23.77 -14.89
C LEU A 43 27.77 -22.62 -15.78
N LEU A 44 26.71 -22.84 -16.57
CA LEU A 44 26.09 -21.79 -17.35
C LEU A 44 25.39 -20.82 -16.39
N PRO A 45 25.67 -19.51 -16.46
CA PRO A 45 24.97 -18.55 -15.63
C PRO A 45 23.47 -18.60 -15.96
N PRO A 46 22.59 -18.56 -14.95
CA PRO A 46 21.15 -18.62 -15.18
C PRO A 46 20.71 -17.44 -16.05
N GLU A 47 19.77 -17.67 -16.95
CA GLU A 47 19.26 -16.58 -17.81
C GLU A 47 18.53 -15.53 -16.97
N ARG A 48 18.91 -14.27 -17.16
CA ARG A 48 18.38 -13.13 -16.40
C ARG A 48 17.79 -12.08 -17.32
N VAL A 49 16.68 -11.51 -16.89
CA VAL A 49 16.00 -10.40 -17.56
C VAL A 49 15.84 -9.27 -16.57
N ARG A 50 16.30 -8.07 -16.93
CA ARG A 50 16.02 -6.84 -16.18
C ARG A 50 15.21 -5.89 -17.04
N GLN A 51 14.06 -5.46 -16.55
CA GLN A 51 13.13 -4.61 -17.29
C GLN A 51 12.38 -3.66 -16.35
N ARG A 52 11.78 -2.62 -16.94
CA ARG A 52 10.79 -1.79 -16.25
C ARG A 52 9.46 -2.53 -16.18
N SER A 53 8.82 -2.54 -15.03
CA SER A 53 7.61 -3.31 -14.77
C SER A 53 6.46 -2.96 -15.73
N ARG A 54 6.29 -1.68 -16.07
CA ARG A 54 5.23 -1.24 -17.01
C ARG A 54 5.42 -1.74 -18.46
N PHE A 55 6.65 -2.11 -18.83
CA PHE A 55 6.99 -2.62 -20.17
C PHE A 55 7.20 -4.13 -20.18
N THR A 56 6.72 -4.83 -19.15
CA THR A 56 6.80 -6.28 -19.06
C THR A 56 6.09 -6.92 -20.24
N ILE A 57 6.79 -7.81 -20.94
CA ILE A 57 6.23 -8.59 -22.05
C ILE A 57 5.22 -9.64 -21.54
N SER A 58 4.32 -10.09 -22.41
CA SER A 58 3.29 -11.08 -22.07
C SER A 58 3.83 -12.33 -21.37
N THR A 59 5.02 -12.79 -21.73
CA THR A 59 5.69 -13.96 -21.13
C THR A 59 5.89 -13.86 -19.62
N TYR A 60 6.12 -12.65 -19.08
CA TYR A 60 6.40 -12.45 -17.65
C TYR A 60 5.31 -11.65 -16.93
N LYS A 61 4.23 -11.27 -17.64
CA LYS A 61 3.19 -10.38 -17.13
C LYS A 61 2.56 -10.91 -15.85
N GLU A 62 2.20 -12.19 -15.82
CA GLU A 62 1.57 -12.81 -14.64
C GLU A 62 2.51 -12.84 -13.43
N LEU A 63 3.81 -13.11 -13.64
CA LEU A 63 4.80 -13.09 -12.57
C LEU A 63 4.95 -11.68 -11.99
N VAL A 64 5.11 -10.68 -12.84
CA VAL A 64 5.26 -9.28 -12.40
C VAL A 64 4.00 -8.80 -11.68
N VAL A 65 2.80 -9.12 -12.19
CA VAL A 65 1.52 -8.78 -11.54
C VAL A 65 1.42 -9.44 -10.17
N ALA A 66 1.74 -10.73 -10.04
CA ALA A 66 1.70 -11.43 -8.75
C ALA A 66 2.69 -10.85 -7.74
N ALA A 67 3.90 -10.47 -8.18
CA ALA A 67 4.88 -9.82 -7.33
C ALA A 67 4.44 -8.41 -6.90
N LEU A 68 3.81 -7.64 -7.80
CA LEU A 68 3.24 -6.34 -7.49
C LEU A 68 2.04 -6.42 -6.54
N ASP A 69 1.15 -7.41 -6.69
CA ASP A 69 0.06 -7.65 -5.72
C ASP A 69 0.64 -7.92 -4.33
N PHE A 70 1.63 -8.80 -4.25
CA PHE A 70 2.32 -9.08 -3.00
C PHE A 70 2.99 -7.84 -2.39
N ARG A 71 3.69 -7.03 -3.20
CA ARG A 71 4.29 -5.76 -2.76
C ARG A 71 3.23 -4.79 -2.24
N ASN A 72 2.22 -4.51 -3.06
CA ASN A 72 1.20 -3.50 -2.80
C ASN A 72 0.36 -3.85 -1.57
N LYS A 73 0.20 -5.14 -1.24
CA LYS A 73 -0.48 -5.61 -0.02
C LYS A 73 0.20 -5.17 1.28
N TYR A 74 1.51 -4.92 1.28
CA TYR A 74 2.29 -4.62 2.50
C TYR A 74 3.14 -3.33 2.43
N ALA A 75 3.19 -2.70 1.27
CA ALA A 75 3.84 -1.41 1.03
C ALA A 75 2.96 -0.25 1.50
N SER A 76 3.58 0.85 1.92
CA SER A 76 2.90 2.09 2.27
C SER A 76 2.23 2.72 1.06
N HIS A 77 2.87 2.69 -0.10
CA HIS A 77 2.34 3.22 -1.36
C HIS A 77 2.33 2.14 -2.45
N PRO A 78 1.19 1.93 -3.12
CA PRO A 78 1.10 0.94 -4.18
C PRO A 78 1.78 1.45 -5.47
N TYR A 79 2.29 0.54 -6.30
CA TYR A 79 2.72 0.83 -7.67
C TYR A 79 1.69 0.23 -8.62
N LEU A 80 1.00 1.08 -9.40
CA LEU A 80 -0.22 0.74 -10.12
C LEU A 80 -0.16 1.20 -11.60
N PRO A 81 0.67 0.57 -12.46
CA PRO A 81 0.74 0.91 -13.87
C PRO A 81 -0.52 0.42 -14.63
N GLU A 82 -1.13 1.30 -15.41
CA GLU A 82 -2.34 1.03 -16.22
C GLU A 82 -2.17 -0.19 -17.15
N GLU A 83 -0.97 -0.43 -17.68
CA GLU A 83 -0.70 -1.53 -18.60
C GLU A 83 -0.88 -2.92 -17.95
N LEU A 84 -0.84 -2.98 -16.62
CA LEU A 84 -0.95 -4.21 -15.84
C LEU A 84 -2.25 -4.33 -15.06
N ILE A 85 -3.00 -3.24 -14.86
CA ILE A 85 -4.13 -3.19 -13.94
C ILE A 85 -5.36 -2.60 -14.65
N PRO A 86 -6.52 -3.25 -14.58
CA PRO A 86 -7.74 -2.72 -15.17
C PRO A 86 -8.19 -1.43 -14.45
N PRO A 87 -8.35 -0.31 -15.17
CA PRO A 87 -8.82 0.95 -14.58
C PRO A 87 -10.34 1.02 -14.44
N PHE A 88 -10.80 1.81 -13.47
CA PHE A 88 -12.14 2.40 -13.39
C PHE A 88 -12.03 3.86 -12.91
N PHE A 89 -13.11 4.63 -12.96
CA PHE A 89 -13.06 6.08 -12.73
C PHE A 89 -13.43 6.46 -11.29
N SER A 90 -12.62 7.31 -10.64
CA SER A 90 -12.93 7.92 -9.34
C SER A 90 -12.24 9.28 -9.17
N ILE A 91 -12.78 10.12 -8.28
CA ILE A 91 -12.46 11.56 -8.23
C ILE A 91 -11.81 12.03 -6.91
N ASP A 92 -11.86 11.29 -5.80
CA ASP A 92 -11.39 11.84 -4.51
C ASP A 92 -10.28 11.03 -3.83
N SER A 93 -9.35 11.76 -3.18
CA SER A 93 -8.20 11.20 -2.46
C SER A 93 -8.42 11.09 -0.94
N ALA A 94 -9.49 11.69 -0.41
CA ALA A 94 -9.80 11.67 1.02
C ALA A 94 -11.19 11.10 1.23
N VAL A 95 -11.33 10.26 2.25
CA VAL A 95 -12.58 9.61 2.61
C VAL A 95 -13.04 10.04 3.98
N GLN A 96 -14.35 10.18 4.15
CA GLN A 96 -15.01 10.45 5.42
C GLN A 96 -15.52 9.14 6.01
N TRP A 97 -15.20 8.86 7.27
CA TRP A 97 -15.74 7.73 8.01
C TRP A 97 -16.98 8.11 8.82
N PRO A 98 -17.92 7.17 9.02
CA PRO A 98 -19.16 7.43 9.75
C PRO A 98 -18.90 7.84 11.20
N GLU A 99 -19.89 8.48 11.82
CA GLU A 99 -19.87 8.78 13.25
C GLU A 99 -20.10 7.51 14.06
N SER A 100 -19.52 7.42 15.26
CA SER A 100 -19.68 6.26 16.12
C SER A 100 -21.14 5.96 16.50
N THR A 101 -22.03 6.96 16.45
CA THR A 101 -23.45 6.85 16.77
C THR A 101 -24.31 6.44 15.57
N SER A 102 -23.86 6.69 14.35
CA SER A 102 -24.57 6.36 13.10
C SER A 102 -24.02 5.09 12.44
N TYR A 103 -22.85 4.62 12.87
CA TYR A 103 -22.22 3.43 12.38
C TYR A 103 -22.94 2.16 12.89
N GLU A 104 -23.51 1.42 11.94
CA GLU A 104 -23.96 0.04 12.16
C GLU A 104 -22.92 -0.92 11.56
N PRO A 105 -22.38 -1.87 12.35
CA PRO A 105 -21.32 -2.75 11.88
C PRO A 105 -21.86 -3.76 10.87
N GLU A 106 -21.12 -3.93 9.79
CA GLU A 106 -21.34 -5.05 8.88
C GLU A 106 -20.49 -6.23 9.33
N PHE A 107 -21.12 -7.40 9.42
CA PHE A 107 -20.45 -8.63 9.81
C PHE A 107 -20.17 -9.52 8.61
N GLY A 108 -18.91 -9.88 8.44
CA GLY A 108 -18.48 -10.83 7.43
C GLY A 108 -18.93 -12.26 7.75
N PRO A 109 -19.05 -13.12 6.73
CA PRO A 109 -19.50 -14.50 6.90
C PRO A 109 -18.56 -15.36 7.76
N ARG A 110 -17.30 -14.94 7.94
CA ARG A 110 -16.30 -15.66 8.75
C ARG A 110 -16.07 -14.99 10.10
N GLY A 111 -16.94 -14.06 10.49
CA GLY A 111 -16.86 -13.36 11.77
C GLY A 111 -16.07 -12.05 11.74
N GLU A 112 -15.70 -11.57 10.55
CA GLU A 112 -15.08 -10.25 10.39
C GLU A 112 -16.04 -9.13 10.81
N THR A 113 -15.49 -7.99 11.25
CA THR A 113 -16.26 -6.77 11.52
C THR A 113 -15.77 -5.67 10.57
N MET A 114 -16.69 -5.00 9.88
CA MET A 114 -16.36 -4.07 8.79
C MET A 114 -17.00 -2.70 8.99
N VAL A 115 -16.26 -1.67 8.63
CA VAL A 115 -16.74 -0.29 8.44
C VAL A 115 -16.43 0.16 7.02
N ARG A 116 -17.34 0.90 6.40
CA ARG A 116 -17.14 1.56 5.10
C ARG A 116 -17.13 3.08 5.25
N SER A 117 -16.40 3.76 4.39
CA SER A 117 -16.49 5.21 4.26
C SER A 117 -17.88 5.61 3.75
N GLU A 118 -18.29 6.84 4.03
CA GLU A 118 -19.62 7.36 3.67
C GLU A 118 -19.85 7.38 2.13
N ASP A 119 -18.78 7.52 1.36
CA ASP A 119 -18.78 7.49 -0.10
C ASP A 119 -18.55 6.08 -0.70
N GLY A 120 -18.32 5.07 0.14
CA GLY A 120 -18.04 3.70 -0.27
C GLY A 120 -16.68 3.49 -0.95
N GLN A 121 -15.80 4.50 -0.98
CA GLN A 121 -14.48 4.41 -1.63
C GLN A 121 -13.44 3.65 -0.82
N ALA A 122 -13.68 3.43 0.48
CA ALA A 122 -12.83 2.65 1.36
C ALA A 122 -13.63 1.78 2.32
N ALA A 123 -13.06 0.65 2.70
CA ALA A 123 -13.58 -0.26 3.71
C ALA A 123 -12.43 -0.77 4.59
N LEU A 124 -12.65 -0.81 5.90
CA LEU A 124 -11.75 -1.45 6.85
C LEU A 124 -12.43 -2.68 7.43
N VAL A 125 -11.73 -3.81 7.41
CA VAL A 125 -12.21 -5.12 7.85
C VAL A 125 -11.29 -5.65 8.93
N LEU A 126 -11.81 -5.81 10.14
CA LEU A 126 -11.11 -6.41 11.27
C LEU A 126 -11.27 -7.94 11.23
N SER A 127 -10.17 -8.67 11.43
CA SER A 127 -10.17 -10.12 11.52
C SER A 127 -11.01 -10.61 12.70
N PRO A 128 -11.52 -11.85 12.65
CA PRO A 128 -12.29 -12.41 13.77
C PRO A 128 -11.49 -12.49 15.08
N SER A 129 -10.16 -12.67 14.99
CA SER A 129 -9.23 -12.66 16.12
C SER A 129 -8.98 -11.26 16.69
N GLY A 130 -9.32 -10.19 15.98
CA GLY A 130 -9.03 -8.81 16.39
C GLY A 130 -7.57 -8.39 16.21
N GLU A 131 -6.71 -9.25 15.68
CA GLU A 131 -5.26 -9.07 15.63
C GLU A 131 -4.72 -8.53 14.30
N GLU A 132 -5.49 -8.64 13.23
CA GLU A 132 -5.15 -8.11 11.92
C GLU A 132 -6.35 -7.40 11.32
N PHE A 133 -6.09 -6.44 10.44
CA PHE A 133 -7.13 -5.82 9.64
C PHE A 133 -6.66 -5.65 8.20
N THR A 134 -7.62 -5.62 7.29
CA THR A 134 -7.40 -5.28 5.89
C THR A 134 -8.13 -3.98 5.58
N VAL A 135 -7.51 -3.16 4.74
CA VAL A 135 -8.16 -1.98 4.16
C VAL A 135 -8.27 -2.18 2.67
N GLU A 136 -9.46 -1.98 2.15
CA GLU A 136 -9.77 -1.94 0.73
C GLU A 136 -10.08 -0.49 0.38
N PHE A 137 -9.42 0.07 -0.63
CA PHE A 137 -9.66 1.47 -1.00
C PHE A 137 -9.44 1.72 -2.49
N THR A 138 -10.08 2.76 -3.00
CA THR A 138 -9.88 3.25 -4.37
C THR A 138 -8.63 4.10 -4.44
N CYS A 139 -7.72 3.77 -5.36
CA CYS A 139 -6.46 4.48 -5.55
C CYS A 139 -6.28 4.89 -7.01
N SER A 140 -5.89 6.13 -7.27
CA SER A 140 -5.49 6.58 -8.61
C SER A 140 -4.31 5.76 -9.13
N LEU A 141 -4.27 5.53 -10.44
CA LEU A 141 -3.17 4.80 -11.07
C LEU A 141 -1.86 5.59 -11.00
N SER A 142 -0.75 4.85 -11.07
CA SER A 142 0.58 5.43 -11.24
C SER A 142 0.61 6.26 -12.51
N HIS A 143 1.01 7.53 -12.40
CA HIS A 143 1.18 8.43 -13.54
C HIS A 143 2.59 9.02 -13.56
N ASN A 144 2.96 9.64 -14.68
CA ASN A 144 4.13 10.50 -14.71
C ASN A 144 3.74 11.81 -14.01
N GLN A 145 4.33 12.13 -12.87
CA GLN A 145 4.16 13.47 -12.29
C GLN A 145 4.92 14.49 -13.15
N PRO A 146 4.31 15.61 -13.58
CA PRO A 146 5.09 16.77 -13.94
C PRO A 146 5.80 17.23 -12.65
N HIS A 147 7.11 17.47 -12.70
CA HIS A 147 7.86 18.00 -11.57
C HIS A 147 7.23 19.30 -11.07
N ASN A 148 6.34 19.23 -10.07
CA ASN A 148 5.90 20.37 -9.30
C ASN A 148 5.85 19.96 -7.83
N MET A 149 7.03 19.99 -7.22
CA MET A 149 7.18 20.02 -5.77
C MET A 149 6.50 21.27 -5.24
N GLN A 150 5.32 21.13 -4.66
CA GLN A 150 4.84 22.07 -3.65
C GLN A 150 4.58 21.30 -2.37
N CYS A 151 5.59 21.39 -1.51
CA CYS A 151 5.56 21.00 -0.13
C CYS A 151 4.37 21.67 0.58
N LEU A 152 3.61 20.86 1.31
CA LEU A 152 2.80 21.32 2.43
C LEU A 152 3.73 21.96 3.47
N GLY A 153 3.42 23.19 3.87
CA GLY A 153 4.13 23.94 4.91
C GLY A 153 4.40 25.39 4.50
N ARG A 154 3.38 26.24 4.61
CA ARG A 154 3.54 27.69 4.48
C ARG A 154 3.41 28.30 5.87
N ASP A 155 4.52 28.32 6.61
CA ASP A 155 4.70 29.29 7.68
C ASP A 155 5.43 30.50 7.11
N ALA A 156 4.86 31.66 7.38
CA ALA A 156 5.34 32.96 6.94
C ALA A 156 6.46 33.49 7.86
N ASP A 157 7.26 34.39 7.28
CA ASP A 157 8.26 35.28 7.89
C ASP A 157 9.57 34.62 8.37
N SER A 158 10.76 34.88 7.82
CA SER A 158 11.34 36.19 7.48
C SER A 158 12.75 36.04 6.86
N SER A 159 13.07 36.89 5.84
CA SER A 159 14.41 37.44 5.45
C SER A 159 15.60 36.50 5.16
N GLN A 160 16.53 36.70 4.20
CA GLN A 160 16.83 37.69 3.15
C GLN A 160 18.08 37.16 2.40
N GLN A 161 18.22 37.51 1.10
CA GLN A 161 19.46 37.50 0.26
C GLN A 161 20.04 36.12 -0.12
N GLN A 162 20.58 35.83 -1.31
CA GLN A 162 21.04 36.54 -2.51
C GLN A 162 21.11 35.44 -3.59
N GLY A 163 20.62 35.60 -4.83
CA GLY A 163 21.33 36.30 -5.90
C GLY A 163 22.16 35.34 -6.78
N SER A 164 21.61 34.86 -7.89
CA SER A 164 22.41 34.61 -9.12
C SER A 164 21.51 34.50 -10.35
N SER A 165 21.70 35.46 -11.24
CA SER A 165 21.05 35.69 -12.53
C SER A 165 21.12 34.49 -13.46
N LEU A 166 20.02 34.24 -14.17
CA LEU A 166 20.00 33.55 -15.46
C LEU A 166 20.84 34.34 -16.45
N ILE A 167 21.80 33.68 -17.09
CA ILE A 167 22.49 34.16 -18.28
C ILE A 167 22.21 33.14 -19.37
N CYS A 168 21.59 33.62 -20.43
CA CYS A 168 21.43 32.96 -21.71
C CYS A 168 22.78 32.88 -22.43
N ASP A 169 23.08 31.78 -23.09
CA ASP A 169 24.03 31.80 -24.20
C ASP A 169 23.47 31.07 -25.41
N SER A 170 23.56 31.81 -26.51
CA SER A 170 23.07 31.52 -27.84
C SER A 170 24.25 31.05 -28.67
N ILE A 171 24.08 30.02 -29.50
CA ILE A 171 24.91 29.87 -30.70
C ILE A 171 23.96 29.63 -31.87
N SER A 172 23.88 30.67 -32.70
CA SER A 172 23.30 30.70 -34.04
C SER A 172 24.25 30.07 -35.04
N ASP A 173 23.72 29.37 -36.03
CA ASP A 173 24.32 29.33 -37.36
C ASP A 173 23.25 29.59 -38.42
N HIS A 174 23.57 30.52 -39.31
CA HIS A 174 22.74 31.08 -40.37
C HIS A 174 22.78 30.21 -41.64
N ALA A 175 21.67 30.12 -42.35
CA ALA A 175 21.67 30.22 -43.82
C ALA A 175 20.26 30.54 -44.38
N GLU A 176 20.19 31.74 -44.93
CA GLU A 176 19.48 32.14 -46.16
C GLU A 176 17.95 32.38 -46.18
N GLU A 177 17.69 33.49 -46.86
CA GLU A 177 16.50 34.33 -46.95
C GLU A 177 15.72 33.98 -48.23
N VAL A 178 14.41 34.29 -48.30
CA VAL A 178 13.71 34.90 -49.47
C VAL A 178 12.21 35.03 -49.17
N ASN A 179 11.88 36.20 -48.61
CA ASN A 179 10.95 37.20 -49.12
C ASN A 179 9.75 36.83 -50.05
N GLN A 180 8.58 37.32 -49.60
CA GLN A 180 7.58 38.16 -50.32
C GLN A 180 6.20 37.59 -50.75
N GLY A 181 5.17 38.31 -50.28
CA GLY A 181 3.82 38.44 -50.87
C GLY A 181 2.72 38.36 -49.80
N ARG A 182 1.71 39.22 -49.68
CA ARG A 182 1.26 40.43 -50.39
C ARG A 182 0.16 41.07 -49.51
N ARG A 183 0.10 42.40 -49.49
CA ARG A 183 -0.87 43.28 -48.80
C ARG A 183 -2.34 42.80 -48.79
N SER A 184 -3.07 43.03 -47.68
CA SER A 184 -4.36 43.73 -47.72
C SER A 184 -4.79 44.24 -46.34
N ARG A 185 -5.29 45.48 -46.30
CA ARG A 185 -5.65 46.26 -45.11
C ARG A 185 -7.16 46.48 -45.15
N ARG A 186 -7.92 46.06 -44.14
CA ARG A 186 -9.24 46.65 -43.84
C ARG A 186 -9.60 46.44 -42.36
N LYS A 187 -9.83 47.56 -41.66
CA LYS A 187 -10.47 47.65 -40.33
C LYS A 187 -11.96 47.90 -40.56
N GLU A 188 -12.81 47.24 -39.75
CA GLU A 188 -14.04 47.73 -39.07
C GLU A 188 -14.79 46.50 -38.51
N LEU A 189 -14.77 46.25 -37.21
CA LEU A 189 -15.58 46.77 -36.09
C LEU A 189 -16.95 46.08 -35.91
N ALA A 190 -17.07 45.46 -34.72
CA ALA A 190 -18.25 45.09 -33.95
C ALA A 190 -19.16 43.95 -34.42
N GLN A 191 -19.07 42.79 -33.73
CA GLN A 191 -20.23 42.23 -33.03
C GLN A 191 -19.84 41.13 -32.01
N SER A 192 -20.16 41.44 -30.75
CA SER A 192 -20.48 40.56 -29.62
C SER A 192 -20.43 39.03 -29.82
N ARG A 193 -19.57 38.34 -29.07
CA ARG A 193 -19.91 37.08 -28.38
C ARG A 193 -19.16 36.99 -27.06
N SER A 194 -19.93 36.66 -26.02
CA SER A 194 -19.55 36.45 -24.63
C SER A 194 -18.34 35.51 -24.44
N PRO A 195 -17.59 35.60 -23.34
CA PRO A 195 -16.59 34.59 -23.01
C PRO A 195 -17.32 33.29 -22.68
N GLN A 196 -17.37 32.37 -23.64
CA GLN A 196 -17.60 30.97 -23.32
C GLN A 196 -16.41 30.54 -22.46
N ILE A 197 -16.71 30.32 -21.18
CA ILE A 197 -15.92 29.51 -20.28
C ILE A 197 -15.78 28.16 -20.99
N VAL A 198 -14.66 27.95 -21.65
CA VAL A 198 -14.23 26.61 -22.06
C VAL A 198 -13.82 25.94 -20.76
N SER A 199 -14.79 25.27 -20.14
CA SER A 199 -14.53 24.27 -19.11
C SER A 199 -13.53 23.28 -19.70
N THR A 200 -12.31 23.28 -19.17
CA THR A 200 -11.31 22.24 -19.43
C THR A 200 -11.94 20.87 -19.14
N PRO A 201 -11.69 19.84 -19.97
CA PRO A 201 -12.27 18.54 -19.72
C PRO A 201 -11.78 18.06 -18.35
N GLU A 202 -12.73 17.71 -17.49
CA GLU A 202 -12.51 17.00 -16.23
C GLU A 202 -11.48 15.92 -16.49
N GLN A 203 -10.33 16.02 -15.83
CA GLN A 203 -9.26 15.05 -15.96
C GLN A 203 -9.77 13.78 -15.29
N ILE A 204 -10.37 12.89 -16.09
CA ILE A 204 -10.91 11.63 -15.61
C ILE A 204 -9.73 10.82 -15.06
N TYR A 205 -9.58 10.80 -13.74
CA TYR A 205 -8.54 10.01 -13.09
C TYR A 205 -8.95 8.54 -13.14
N GLN A 206 -8.10 7.74 -13.75
CA GLN A 206 -8.20 6.30 -13.66
C GLN A 206 -7.72 5.84 -12.29
N SER A 207 -8.46 4.90 -11.72
CA SER A 207 -8.27 4.36 -10.39
C SER A 207 -8.50 2.85 -10.39
N THR A 208 -8.07 2.20 -9.33
CA THR A 208 -8.28 0.77 -9.11
C THR A 208 -8.45 0.50 -7.62
N THR A 209 -8.96 -0.68 -7.28
CA THR A 209 -9.11 -1.11 -5.89
C THR A 209 -7.80 -1.71 -5.41
N VAL A 210 -7.34 -1.26 -4.24
CA VAL A 210 -6.14 -1.75 -3.57
C VAL A 210 -6.53 -2.35 -2.23
N VAL A 211 -5.96 -3.52 -1.92
CA VAL A 211 -6.12 -4.18 -0.63
C VAL A 211 -4.79 -4.22 0.10
N GLN A 212 -4.70 -3.54 1.23
CA GLN A 212 -3.55 -3.61 2.14
C GLN A 212 -3.89 -4.41 3.39
N ARG A 213 -2.88 -5.10 3.95
CA ARG A 213 -3.01 -5.91 5.17
C ARG A 213 -2.11 -5.37 6.27
N HIS A 214 -2.68 -5.17 7.44
CA HIS A 214 -2.03 -4.53 8.57
C HIS A 214 -2.14 -5.37 9.85
N SER A 215 -1.17 -5.16 10.75
CA SER A 215 -1.25 -5.62 12.13
C SER A 215 -1.97 -4.59 12.99
N CYS A 216 -2.79 -5.07 13.91
CA CYS A 216 -3.39 -4.25 14.96
C CYS A 216 -2.39 -3.66 15.96
N CYS A 217 -1.14 -4.13 15.98
CA CYS A 217 -0.06 -3.63 16.83
C CYS A 217 0.78 -2.53 16.19
N ALA A 218 0.62 -2.27 14.88
CA ALA A 218 1.39 -1.27 14.14
C ALA A 218 0.47 -0.52 13.17
N VAL A 219 -0.43 0.29 13.73
CA VAL A 219 -1.49 0.98 13.01
C VAL A 219 -0.99 2.34 12.50
N ALA A 220 -1.11 2.58 11.19
CA ALA A 220 -0.86 3.91 10.64
C ALA A 220 -1.94 4.90 11.11
N PRO A 221 -1.59 6.17 11.44
CA PRO A 221 -2.53 7.12 12.02
C PRO A 221 -3.83 7.30 11.21
N MET A 222 -3.72 7.26 9.89
CA MET A 222 -4.87 7.35 8.96
C MET A 222 -5.92 6.27 9.15
N TRP A 223 -5.57 5.11 9.72
CA TRP A 223 -6.50 4.00 9.97
C TRP A 223 -6.96 3.92 11.43
N ALA A 224 -6.47 4.80 12.31
CA ALA A 224 -6.74 4.72 13.74
C ALA A 224 -8.23 4.89 14.07
N TYR A 225 -8.88 5.90 13.47
CA TYR A 225 -10.31 6.15 13.66
C TYR A 225 -11.21 5.01 13.13
N PRO A 226 -11.13 4.59 11.85
CA PRO A 226 -11.97 3.48 11.38
C PRO A 226 -11.69 2.17 12.12
N LEU A 227 -10.44 1.94 12.56
CA LEU A 227 -10.11 0.77 13.37
C LEU A 227 -10.76 0.82 14.76
N SER A 228 -10.86 2.00 15.39
CA SER A 228 -11.52 2.12 16.69
C SER A 228 -13.02 1.83 16.60
N LEU A 229 -13.68 2.26 15.52
CA LEU A 229 -15.09 1.95 15.25
C LEU A 229 -15.34 0.43 15.18
N VAL A 230 -14.60 -0.29 14.35
CA VAL A 230 -14.79 -1.75 14.22
C VAL A 230 -14.43 -2.49 15.51
N ARG A 231 -13.42 -2.01 16.25
CA ARG A 231 -13.01 -2.62 17.53
C ARG A 231 -14.09 -2.49 18.61
N LEU A 232 -14.80 -1.36 18.65
CA LEU A 232 -15.92 -1.16 19.58
C LEU A 232 -16.99 -2.25 19.38
N HIS A 233 -17.39 -2.50 18.13
CA HIS A 233 -18.41 -3.52 17.86
C HIS A 233 -17.88 -4.95 17.99
N TRP A 234 -16.62 -5.19 17.63
CA TRP A 234 -15.97 -6.49 17.82
C TRP A 234 -15.90 -6.86 19.32
N THR A 235 -15.46 -5.95 20.19
CA THR A 235 -15.43 -6.19 21.64
C THR A 235 -16.84 -6.38 22.24
N ALA A 236 -17.81 -5.58 21.81
CA ALA A 236 -19.21 -5.73 22.23
C ALA A 236 -19.83 -7.08 21.77
N ARG A 237 -19.34 -7.66 20.68
CA ARG A 237 -19.73 -9.00 20.24
C ARG A 237 -19.14 -10.08 21.14
N LEU A 238 -17.84 -10.00 21.47
CA LEU A 238 -17.20 -10.97 22.38
C LEU A 238 -17.88 -10.99 23.77
N SER A 239 -18.23 -9.82 24.31
CA SER A 239 -18.92 -9.74 25.60
C SER A 239 -20.32 -10.37 25.58
N ARG A 240 -21.00 -10.43 24.43
CA ARG A 240 -22.32 -11.07 24.30
C ARG A 240 -22.22 -12.60 24.26
N ASP A 241 -21.11 -13.13 23.75
CA ASP A 241 -20.89 -14.57 23.62
C ASP A 241 -20.47 -15.22 24.96
N VAL A 242 -19.73 -14.48 25.80
CA VAL A 242 -19.31 -14.91 27.15
C VAL A 242 -20.47 -14.82 28.19
N GLY A 243 -21.56 -14.13 27.85
CA GLY A 243 -22.66 -13.80 28.76
C GLY A 243 -23.68 -14.89 29.07
N ALA A 244 -23.44 -16.16 28.70
CA ALA A 244 -24.33 -17.27 29.04
C ALA A 244 -23.95 -18.00 30.34
N GLU A 245 -22.72 -17.91 30.85
CA GLU A 245 -22.36 -18.51 32.15
C GLU A 245 -21.30 -17.70 32.92
N GLY A 246 -21.66 -17.29 34.15
CA GLY A 246 -20.70 -17.00 35.23
C GLY A 246 -20.05 -15.62 35.20
N GLY A 247 -20.61 -14.69 35.99
CA GLY A 247 -20.08 -13.35 36.16
C GLY A 247 -18.63 -13.33 36.68
N SER A 248 -17.75 -12.70 35.90
CA SER A 248 -16.48 -12.15 36.38
C SER A 248 -16.31 -10.75 35.77
N ARG A 249 -16.44 -9.71 36.60
CA ARG A 249 -16.21 -8.32 36.22
C ARG A 249 -14.70 -8.10 36.10
N SER A 250 -14.12 -8.32 34.91
CA SER A 250 -12.86 -7.67 34.55
C SER A 250 -13.17 -6.26 34.05
N SER A 251 -12.66 -5.24 34.74
CA SER A 251 -12.90 -3.83 34.44
C SER A 251 -12.37 -3.44 33.05
N PRO A 252 -13.15 -2.77 32.19
CA PRO A 252 -12.66 -2.19 30.96
C PRO A 252 -11.98 -0.85 31.29
N ALA A 253 -10.70 -0.90 31.67
CA ALA A 253 -9.97 0.29 32.12
C ALA A 253 -9.16 1.00 31.01
N ASP A 254 -9.17 0.53 29.75
CA ASP A 254 -8.26 1.07 28.71
C ASP A 254 -8.90 1.54 27.41
N ILE A 255 -10.23 1.74 27.34
CA ILE A 255 -10.87 2.39 26.18
C ILE A 255 -11.75 3.54 26.66
N GLU A 256 -11.12 4.54 27.26
CA GLU A 256 -11.73 5.86 27.44
C GLU A 256 -11.50 6.67 26.14
N ILE A 257 -12.23 6.31 25.09
CA ILE A 257 -12.42 7.22 23.96
C ILE A 257 -13.72 7.95 24.28
N ASN A 258 -13.64 9.26 24.51
CA ASN A 258 -14.79 10.15 24.68
C ASN A 258 -15.73 10.00 23.47
N THR A 259 -16.77 9.18 23.61
CA THR A 259 -17.65 8.69 22.54
C THR A 259 -18.67 9.72 22.03
N SER A 260 -18.41 11.02 22.13
CA SER A 260 -19.40 12.02 21.73
C SER A 260 -18.89 13.28 21.03
N ASP A 261 -17.58 13.47 20.83
CA ASP A 261 -17.07 14.73 20.26
C ASP A 261 -15.86 14.57 19.33
N THR A 262 -15.89 13.55 18.48
CA THR A 262 -14.88 13.42 17.42
C THR A 262 -15.19 14.41 16.30
N SER A 263 -14.34 15.41 16.13
CA SER A 263 -14.49 16.42 15.07
C SER A 263 -14.54 15.77 13.67
N SER A 264 -15.23 16.41 12.72
CA SER A 264 -15.33 15.93 11.33
C SER A 264 -13.95 15.68 10.69
N GLU A 265 -12.94 16.48 11.03
CA GLU A 265 -11.57 16.32 10.53
C GLU A 265 -10.87 15.07 11.07
N ALA A 266 -11.12 14.68 12.33
CA ALA A 266 -10.54 13.45 12.90
C ALA A 266 -11.12 12.16 12.28
N ARG A 267 -12.22 12.29 11.53
CA ARG A 267 -12.88 11.21 10.78
C ARG A 267 -12.46 11.13 9.32
N LYS A 268 -11.55 12.02 8.87
CA LYS A 268 -11.02 12.00 7.51
C LYS A 268 -9.76 11.14 7.45
N SER A 269 -9.67 10.30 6.43
CA SER A 269 -8.44 9.60 6.08
C SER A 269 -8.00 9.99 4.68
N CYS A 270 -6.76 10.44 4.55
CA CYS A 270 -6.12 10.60 3.24
C CYS A 270 -5.70 9.22 2.74
N LEU A 271 -6.26 8.77 1.62
CA LEU A 271 -5.93 7.46 1.06
C LEU A 271 -4.49 7.43 0.53
N PRO A 272 -3.80 6.27 0.59
CA PRO A 272 -2.47 6.13 0.00
C PRO A 272 -2.50 6.44 -1.49
N GLN A 273 -1.55 7.26 -1.94
CA GLN A 273 -1.38 7.56 -3.36
C GLN A 273 -0.47 6.53 -4.04
N ALA A 274 -0.73 6.26 -5.32
CA ALA A 274 0.16 5.41 -6.10
C ALA A 274 1.51 6.09 -6.34
N LEU A 275 2.57 5.29 -6.36
CA LEU A 275 3.91 5.71 -6.74
C LEU A 275 3.95 6.17 -8.22
N SER A 276 4.88 7.06 -8.54
CA SER A 276 5.13 7.50 -9.93
C SER A 276 5.53 6.33 -10.84
N LEU A 277 5.16 6.40 -12.12
CA LEU A 277 5.63 5.46 -13.16
C LEU A 277 7.15 5.51 -13.39
N THR A 278 7.79 6.60 -12.97
CA THR A 278 9.24 6.80 -13.08
C THR A 278 9.86 6.93 -11.70
N CYS A 279 10.94 6.19 -11.47
CA CYS A 279 11.75 6.37 -10.27
C CYS A 279 12.76 7.48 -10.49
N PRO A 280 12.88 8.45 -9.56
CA PRO A 280 13.89 9.52 -9.64
C PRO A 280 15.30 9.00 -9.33
N SER A 281 15.44 7.80 -8.82
CA SER A 281 16.67 7.25 -8.24
C SER A 281 16.91 5.79 -8.63
N PRO A 282 16.82 5.41 -9.93
CA PRO A 282 16.93 4.01 -10.34
C PRO A 282 18.32 3.40 -10.11
N HIS A 283 19.34 4.25 -9.99
CA HIS A 283 20.71 3.84 -9.67
C HIS A 283 20.87 3.37 -8.21
N TRP A 284 19.90 3.66 -7.34
CA TRP A 284 19.88 3.15 -5.96
C TRP A 284 19.23 1.77 -5.84
N HIS A 285 18.64 1.25 -6.92
CA HIS A 285 18.08 -0.10 -6.91
C HIS A 285 19.20 -1.14 -6.80
N ARG A 286 19.21 -1.90 -5.71
CA ARG A 286 20.13 -3.00 -5.49
C ARG A 286 19.46 -4.31 -5.89
N PHE A 287 19.99 -4.99 -6.89
CA PHE A 287 19.59 -6.34 -7.28
C PHE A 287 20.69 -7.31 -6.86
N LYS A 288 20.33 -8.45 -6.27
CA LYS A 288 21.34 -9.38 -5.78
C LYS A 288 21.91 -10.21 -6.92
N GLU A 289 23.22 -10.34 -6.94
CA GLU A 289 23.94 -11.22 -7.85
C GLU A 289 24.69 -12.24 -7.02
N HIS A 290 24.09 -13.43 -6.87
CA HIS A 290 24.65 -14.60 -6.21
C HIS A 290 24.74 -14.53 -4.65
N SER A 291 24.13 -15.52 -4.00
CA SER A 291 24.31 -15.93 -2.59
C SER A 291 23.51 -15.21 -1.49
N ASP A 292 23.51 -15.91 -0.35
CA ASP A 292 22.48 -16.03 0.66
C ASP A 292 22.25 -14.81 1.55
N LEU A 293 20.98 -14.67 1.93
CA LEU A 293 20.38 -13.75 2.91
C LEU A 293 19.97 -12.35 2.41
N PRO A 294 18.82 -11.83 2.90
CA PRO A 294 18.42 -10.42 2.81
C PRO A 294 19.55 -9.47 3.23
N THR A 295 20.08 -8.67 2.30
CA THR A 295 20.97 -7.54 2.66
C THR A 295 20.19 -6.47 3.39
N GLU A 296 18.93 -6.28 2.97
CA GLU A 296 17.98 -5.41 3.64
C GLU A 296 17.18 -6.21 4.69
N PRO A 297 16.91 -5.63 5.87
CA PRO A 297 16.11 -6.27 6.89
C PRO A 297 14.72 -6.63 6.35
N VAL A 298 14.26 -7.84 6.68
CA VAL A 298 12.96 -8.35 6.22
C VAL A 298 11.84 -7.77 7.06
N LYS A 299 10.74 -7.41 6.40
CA LYS A 299 9.47 -7.00 7.02
C LYS A 299 8.43 -8.11 6.97
N ILE A 300 8.28 -8.75 5.80
CA ILE A 300 7.25 -9.77 5.54
C ILE A 300 7.88 -10.97 4.85
N ILE A 301 7.48 -12.16 5.25
CA ILE A 301 7.69 -13.41 4.51
C ILE A 301 6.34 -14.04 4.29
N TRP A 302 6.05 -14.49 3.09
CA TRP A 302 4.86 -15.27 2.79
C TRP A 302 5.27 -16.55 2.09
N CYS A 303 4.82 -17.69 2.59
CA CYS A 303 5.13 -18.98 1.98
C CYS A 303 4.01 -19.97 2.30
N GLN A 304 3.48 -20.62 1.26
CA GLN A 304 2.48 -21.68 1.38
C GLN A 304 1.25 -21.29 2.21
N GLY A 305 0.78 -20.04 2.08
CA GLY A 305 -0.39 -19.55 2.80
C GLY A 305 -0.10 -18.97 4.19
N VAL A 306 1.12 -19.15 4.71
CA VAL A 306 1.54 -18.57 6.00
C VAL A 306 2.24 -17.24 5.78
N THR A 307 1.81 -16.20 6.50
CA THR A 307 2.47 -14.88 6.54
C THR A 307 3.24 -14.74 7.83
N TYR A 308 4.51 -14.38 7.74
CA TYR A 308 5.35 -13.95 8.86
C TYR A 308 5.58 -12.45 8.72
N ARG A 309 5.35 -11.69 9.78
CA ARG A 309 5.55 -10.24 9.83
C ARG A 309 6.50 -9.91 10.96
N ILE A 310 7.52 -9.12 10.65
CA ILE A 310 8.45 -8.55 11.62
C ILE A 310 7.98 -7.13 11.89
N LEU A 311 7.46 -6.89 13.09
CA LEU A 311 7.05 -5.59 13.57
C LEU A 311 8.24 -4.88 14.19
N SER A 312 8.66 -3.79 13.57
CA SER A 312 9.70 -2.92 14.10
C SER A 312 9.17 -2.14 15.31
N GLY A 313 9.94 -2.13 16.39
CA GLY A 313 9.67 -1.40 17.63
C GLY A 313 10.94 -1.36 18.48
N ALA A 314 10.85 -0.84 19.72
CA ALA A 314 11.97 -0.90 20.67
C ALA A 314 12.48 -2.33 20.88
N VAL A 315 11.57 -3.30 20.80
CA VAL A 315 11.85 -4.73 20.73
C VAL A 315 11.09 -5.28 19.52
N PRO A 316 11.76 -5.89 18.53
CA PRO A 316 11.08 -6.44 17.36
C PRO A 316 10.20 -7.62 17.77
N VAL A 317 9.03 -7.71 17.15
CA VAL A 317 8.04 -8.78 17.40
C VAL A 317 7.79 -9.52 16.10
N ILE A 318 7.74 -10.85 16.17
CA ILE A 318 7.36 -11.72 15.06
C ILE A 318 5.88 -12.09 15.23
N GLU A 319 5.09 -11.79 14.21
CA GLU A 319 3.72 -12.28 14.05
C GLU A 319 3.67 -13.33 12.94
N VAL A 320 2.92 -14.40 13.18
CA VAL A 320 2.69 -15.46 12.20
C VAL A 320 1.18 -15.60 12.03
N SER A 321 0.72 -15.45 10.79
CA SER A 321 -0.67 -15.66 10.38
C SER A 321 -0.73 -16.94 9.54
N PRO A 322 -1.22 -18.08 10.09
CA PRO A 322 -1.26 -19.36 9.38
C PRO A 322 -2.28 -19.42 8.23
N GLY A 323 -3.21 -18.46 8.18
CA GLY A 323 -4.28 -18.38 7.17
C GLY A 323 -5.64 -18.91 7.64
N ASP A 324 -5.71 -19.46 8.85
CA ASP A 324 -6.94 -19.93 9.52
C ASP A 324 -7.68 -18.82 10.29
N GLY A 325 -7.16 -17.59 10.26
CA GLY A 325 -7.70 -16.43 11.00
C GLY A 325 -7.06 -16.24 12.38
N SER A 326 -6.24 -17.18 12.84
CA SER A 326 -5.44 -17.02 14.06
C SER A 326 -4.14 -16.26 13.80
N VAL A 327 -3.56 -15.73 14.88
CA VAL A 327 -2.25 -15.07 14.86
C VAL A 327 -1.41 -15.62 16.01
N ILE A 328 -0.16 -15.97 15.73
CA ILE A 328 0.82 -16.38 16.72
C ILE A 328 1.83 -15.24 16.85
N ARG A 329 1.98 -14.66 18.04
CA ARG A 329 2.84 -13.50 18.28
C ARG A 329 3.92 -13.81 19.29
N SER A 330 5.17 -13.43 19.00
CA SER A 330 6.28 -13.56 19.95
C SER A 330 6.18 -12.54 21.09
N ASN A 331 6.48 -12.95 22.32
CA ASN A 331 6.47 -12.07 23.49
C ASN A 331 7.84 -11.38 23.68
N GLY A 332 8.09 -10.32 22.92
CA GLY A 332 9.25 -9.44 23.10
C GLY A 332 10.63 -10.13 23.00
N VAL A 333 11.56 -9.71 23.87
CA VAL A 333 13.03 -9.94 23.77
C VAL A 333 13.40 -11.44 23.78
N LEU A 334 12.52 -12.29 24.29
CA LEU A 334 12.72 -13.74 24.34
C LEU A 334 11.98 -14.39 23.18
N ASN A 335 12.74 -14.79 22.15
CA ASN A 335 12.27 -15.52 20.96
C ASN A 335 11.72 -16.94 21.24
N SER A 336 11.53 -17.30 22.52
CA SER A 336 11.13 -18.63 22.97
C SER A 336 9.66 -18.72 23.40
N TYR A 337 8.95 -17.60 23.56
CA TYR A 337 7.56 -17.58 24.02
C TYR A 337 6.63 -16.93 23.00
N PHE A 338 5.55 -17.63 22.68
CA PHE A 338 4.55 -17.19 21.71
C PHE A 338 3.15 -17.26 22.32
N THR A 339 2.34 -16.28 21.98
CA THR A 339 0.92 -16.22 22.31
C THR A 339 0.12 -16.58 21.06
N HIS A 340 -0.76 -17.58 21.14
CA HIS A 340 -1.66 -17.96 20.05
C HIS A 340 -3.04 -17.34 20.25
N LEU A 341 -3.38 -16.41 19.37
CA LEU A 341 -4.61 -15.62 19.37
C LEU A 341 -5.56 -16.21 18.32
N LYS A 342 -6.55 -16.98 18.77
CA LYS A 342 -7.50 -17.67 17.91
C LYS A 342 -8.81 -16.88 17.77
N PRO A 343 -9.48 -16.95 16.61
CA PRO A 343 -10.88 -16.57 16.49
C PRO A 343 -11.73 -17.38 17.47
N GLU A 344 -12.51 -16.72 18.33
CA GLU A 344 -13.34 -17.42 19.32
C GLU A 344 -14.53 -18.17 18.72
N LEU A 345 -14.83 -17.96 17.43
CA LEU A 345 -15.92 -18.65 16.72
C LEU A 345 -15.69 -20.17 16.51
N GLN A 346 -14.54 -20.73 16.93
CA GLN A 346 -14.24 -22.16 16.91
C GLN A 346 -13.40 -22.64 18.11
N SER A 347 -13.66 -22.11 19.31
CA SER A 347 -12.98 -22.57 20.52
C SER A 347 -13.50 -23.93 21.02
N GLU A 348 -13.18 -25.04 20.32
CA GLU A 348 -12.92 -26.28 21.05
C GLU A 348 -11.54 -26.13 21.71
N GLN A 349 -11.54 -25.94 23.03
CA GLN A 349 -10.33 -25.87 23.84
C GLN A 349 -9.50 -27.14 23.62
N VAL A 350 -8.33 -26.99 23.00
CA VAL A 350 -7.27 -27.99 23.09
C VAL A 350 -6.04 -27.31 23.68
N CYS A 351 -5.86 -27.50 24.98
CA CYS A 351 -4.64 -27.16 25.70
C CYS A 351 -3.61 -28.27 25.44
N PHE A 352 -2.57 -27.99 24.66
CA PHE A 352 -1.43 -28.89 24.56
C PHE A 352 -0.43 -28.54 25.66
N ILE A 353 -0.40 -29.36 26.71
CA ILE A 353 0.70 -29.38 27.67
C ILE A 353 1.79 -30.27 27.08
N PHE A 354 2.87 -29.65 26.59
CA PHE A 354 4.10 -30.39 26.31
C PHE A 354 4.79 -30.71 27.64
N SER A 355 4.63 -31.95 28.11
CA SER A 355 5.45 -32.49 29.18
C SER A 355 6.70 -33.10 28.56
N SER A 356 7.85 -32.49 28.84
CA SER A 356 9.16 -33.10 28.57
C SER A 356 9.41 -34.15 29.64
N GLN A 357 9.34 -35.43 29.28
CA GLN A 357 9.91 -36.49 30.10
C GLN A 357 11.40 -36.63 29.75
N LYS A 358 12.23 -36.62 30.81
CA LYS A 358 13.68 -36.86 30.80
C LYS A 358 14.01 -38.29 30.42
#